data_AF-A0A2R5FWQ3-F1
#
_entry.id   AF-A0A2R5FWQ3-F1
#
_cell.length_a   1.000
_cell.length_b   1.000
_cell.length_c   1.000
_cell.angle_alpha   90.00
_cell.angle_beta   90.00
_cell.angle_gamma   90.00
#
_symmetry.space_group_name_H-M   'P 1'
#
loop_
_entity.id
_entity.type
_entity.pdbx_description
1 polymer ?
#
loop_
_entity_poly.entity_id
_entity_poly.type
_entity_poly.pdbx_seq_one_letter_code
_entity_poly.pdbx_strand_id
1 'polypeptide(L)'
;MKNSKQSIVEKFKKKDRICNICQLEKELSEDHVPPQACPPAKNTVISKLFYQMIGDRSFRPRMSQKGVSYKTICSDCNNKLGNRYDWALGDFSQKIESFIGSSVILPDSFEVECYPNAIMRSVLGHLLAAKTQTDEVVVDTIIRPCILDPSLPIPDEIHIFYWVYPYETISILRDFAMPAVRGNLQTSGFFNMIKFYPIAFLITHQLPSYEKLLSLDKFNQLPSGDKANLQIDLRPIKRSTWPEECLGEENFLLVGRAANDSVYAVPKLNKIKNRS
;
A
#
# COMPACT_ATOMS: atom_id res chain seq x y z
N MET A 1 -14.62 -41.45 9.52
CA MET A 1 -14.67 -40.29 8.61
C MET A 1 -14.25 -39.05 9.38
N LYS A 2 -13.04 -38.52 9.11
CA LYS A 2 -12.55 -37.30 9.76
C LYS A 2 -13.17 -36.09 9.05
N ASN A 3 -14.05 -35.37 9.74
CA ASN A 3 -14.58 -34.07 9.30
C ASN A 3 -13.41 -33.13 8.98
N SER A 4 -13.20 -32.85 7.70
CA SER A 4 -12.37 -31.74 7.27
C SER A 4 -13.05 -30.45 7.72
N LYS A 5 -12.59 -29.86 8.83
CA LYS A 5 -12.91 -28.48 9.18
C LYS A 5 -12.46 -27.63 7.99
N GLN A 6 -13.39 -27.25 7.12
CA GLN A 6 -13.19 -26.18 6.16
C GLN A 6 -12.69 -24.98 6.98
N SER A 7 -11.44 -24.59 6.75
CA SER A 7 -10.89 -23.39 7.33
C SER A 7 -11.73 -22.22 6.82
N ILE A 8 -12.60 -21.68 7.67
CA ILE A 8 -13.31 -20.44 7.37
C ILE A 8 -12.23 -19.36 7.33
N VAL A 9 -11.89 -18.97 6.12
CA VAL A 9 -10.93 -17.92 5.82
C VAL A 9 -11.66 -16.60 6.01
N GLU A 10 -11.37 -15.85 7.07
CA GLU A 10 -11.93 -14.51 7.26
C GLU A 10 -11.47 -13.60 6.11
N LYS A 11 -12.44 -13.10 5.34
CA LYS A 11 -12.20 -12.06 4.33
C LYS A 11 -12.11 -10.71 5.05
N PHE A 12 -11.23 -9.81 4.59
CA PHE A 12 -11.26 -8.42 5.02
C PHE A 12 -12.54 -7.78 4.50
N LYS A 13 -13.58 -7.78 5.33
CA LYS A 13 -14.92 -7.34 4.97
C LYS A 13 -15.46 -6.52 6.13
N LYS A 14 -16.06 -5.38 5.81
CA LYS A 14 -16.75 -4.56 6.81
C LYS A 14 -18.00 -5.27 7.34
N LYS A 15 -18.35 -4.96 8.58
CA LYS A 15 -19.64 -5.37 9.17
C LYS A 15 -20.78 -4.48 8.67
N ASP A 16 -20.54 -3.18 8.57
CA ASP A 16 -21.46 -2.23 7.98
C ASP A 16 -21.38 -2.22 6.45
N ARG A 17 -22.25 -1.40 5.84
CA ARG A 17 -22.39 -1.21 4.39
C ARG A 17 -21.89 0.16 3.93
N ILE A 18 -21.14 0.87 4.76
CA ILE A 18 -20.68 2.23 4.46
C ILE A 18 -19.42 2.12 3.60
N CYS A 19 -19.39 2.79 2.45
CA CYS A 19 -18.19 2.82 1.61
C CYS A 19 -17.09 3.70 2.23
N ASN A 20 -15.84 3.21 2.31
CA ASN A 20 -14.74 4.00 2.88
C ASN A 20 -14.38 5.27 2.09
N ILE A 21 -14.76 5.35 0.80
CA ILE A 21 -14.42 6.49 -0.08
C ILE A 21 -15.54 7.53 -0.08
N CYS A 22 -16.77 7.14 -0.47
CA CYS A 22 -17.88 8.11 -0.58
C CYS A 22 -18.73 8.24 0.69
N GLN A 23 -18.49 7.39 1.70
CA GLN A 23 -19.25 7.36 2.97
C GLN A 23 -20.77 7.13 2.82
N LEU A 24 -21.22 6.71 1.65
CA LEU A 24 -22.61 6.31 1.43
C LEU A 24 -22.82 4.84 1.79
N GLU A 25 -24.00 4.53 2.33
CA GLU A 25 -24.43 3.15 2.57
C GLU A 25 -24.85 2.47 1.25
N LYS A 26 -24.09 1.46 0.82
CA LYS A 26 -24.26 0.75 -0.47
C LYS A 26 -23.84 -0.72 -0.37
N GLU A 27 -24.14 -1.52 -1.40
CA GLU A 27 -23.46 -2.82 -1.53
C GLU A 27 -21.96 -2.60 -1.74
N LEU A 28 -21.15 -3.27 -0.92
CA LEU A 28 -19.69 -3.21 -1.01
C LEU A 28 -19.20 -4.22 -2.05
N SER A 29 -18.14 -3.85 -2.76
CA SER A 29 -17.44 -4.63 -3.79
C SER A 29 -16.07 -5.08 -3.27
N GLU A 30 -15.49 -6.12 -3.87
CA GLU A 30 -14.12 -6.55 -3.55
C GLU A 30 -13.11 -5.70 -4.33
N ASP A 31 -12.26 -4.98 -3.61
CA ASP A 31 -11.13 -4.20 -4.12
C ASP A 31 -9.81 -4.95 -3.88
N HIS A 32 -8.84 -4.80 -4.78
CA HIS A 32 -7.52 -5.42 -4.67
C HIS A 32 -6.48 -4.37 -4.26
N VAL A 33 -5.64 -4.70 -3.28
CA VAL A 33 -4.58 -3.79 -2.81
C VAL A 33 -3.24 -4.55 -2.80
N PRO A 34 -2.29 -4.25 -3.71
CA PRO A 34 -2.37 -3.26 -4.79
C PRO A 34 -3.41 -3.63 -5.87
N PRO A 35 -3.82 -2.67 -6.72
CA PRO A 35 -4.77 -2.91 -7.81
C PRO A 35 -4.29 -3.97 -8.78
N GLN A 36 -5.23 -4.64 -9.44
CA GLN A 36 -4.94 -5.71 -10.41
C GLN A 36 -4.16 -5.24 -11.66
N ALA A 37 -4.14 -3.94 -11.92
CA ALA A 37 -3.34 -3.34 -12.99
C ALA A 37 -1.83 -3.41 -12.70
N CYS A 38 -1.43 -3.58 -11.44
CA CYS A 38 -0.03 -3.75 -11.04
C CYS A 38 0.47 -5.17 -11.37
N PRO A 39 1.79 -5.39 -11.45
CA PRO A 39 2.38 -6.70 -11.66
C PRO A 39 1.75 -7.77 -10.75
N PRO A 40 1.46 -8.97 -11.27
CA PRO A 40 0.52 -9.89 -10.66
C PRO A 40 1.01 -10.36 -9.29
N ALA A 41 0.12 -10.30 -8.31
CA ALA A 41 0.34 -10.97 -7.03
C ALA A 41 0.41 -12.48 -7.27
N LYS A 42 1.60 -13.06 -7.12
CA LYS A 42 1.76 -14.52 -7.03
C LYS A 42 0.86 -15.05 -5.91
N ASN A 43 0.44 -16.32 -5.97
CA ASN A 43 -0.33 -16.95 -4.89
C ASN A 43 0.26 -16.55 -3.54
N THR A 44 -0.50 -15.88 -2.68
CA THR A 44 0.03 -15.30 -1.45
C THR A 44 -0.50 -16.01 -0.21
N VAL A 45 0.35 -16.06 0.81
CA VAL A 45 -0.02 -16.37 2.18
C VAL A 45 -0.15 -15.04 2.91
N ILE A 46 -1.36 -14.69 3.29
CA ILE A 46 -1.73 -13.43 3.94
C ILE A 46 -1.78 -13.64 5.45
N SER A 47 -0.98 -12.88 6.18
CA SER A 47 -1.01 -12.77 7.63
C SER A 47 -1.39 -11.34 8.03
N LYS A 48 -1.90 -11.17 9.25
CA LYS A 48 -1.98 -9.84 9.85
C LYS A 48 -0.58 -9.41 10.26
N LEU A 49 -0.13 -8.24 9.80
CA LEU A 49 1.23 -7.74 10.06
C LEU A 49 1.48 -7.62 11.58
N PHE A 50 0.50 -7.12 12.33
CA PHE A 50 0.60 -6.99 13.78
C PHE A 50 0.95 -8.31 14.49
N TYR A 51 0.30 -9.42 14.11
CA TYR A 51 0.58 -10.74 14.68
C TYR A 51 2.00 -11.20 14.40
N GLN A 52 2.52 -10.90 13.21
CA GLN A 52 3.92 -11.21 12.90
C GLN A 52 4.89 -10.36 13.71
N MET A 53 4.59 -9.07 13.89
CA MET A 53 5.43 -8.16 14.67
C MET A 53 5.53 -8.57 16.14
N ILE A 54 4.42 -9.01 16.76
CA ILE A 54 4.41 -9.45 18.16
C ILE A 54 4.81 -10.93 18.32
N GLY A 55 5.15 -11.63 17.23
CA GLY A 55 5.48 -13.05 17.25
C GLY A 55 4.33 -13.99 17.60
N ASP A 56 3.08 -13.51 17.53
CA ASP A 56 1.89 -14.28 17.85
C ASP A 56 1.50 -15.21 16.68
N ARG A 57 1.53 -16.52 16.96
CA ARG A 57 1.20 -17.59 16.00
C ARG A 57 -0.29 -18.01 16.05
N SER A 58 -1.11 -17.36 16.87
CA SER A 58 -2.54 -17.66 17.01
C SER A 58 -3.32 -17.34 15.73
N PHE A 59 -2.89 -16.33 14.96
CA PHE A 59 -3.48 -16.03 13.67
C PHE A 59 -3.12 -17.08 12.62
N ARG A 60 -4.13 -17.66 11.99
CA ARG A 60 -3.94 -18.63 10.90
C ARG A 60 -3.83 -17.89 9.57
N PRO A 61 -2.68 -17.98 8.88
CA PRO A 61 -2.51 -17.30 7.60
C PRO A 61 -3.54 -17.78 6.57
N ARG A 62 -4.03 -16.85 5.75
CA ARG A 62 -4.96 -17.11 4.65
C ARG A 62 -4.18 -17.41 3.39
N MET A 63 -4.65 -18.38 2.61
CA MET A 63 -4.24 -18.50 1.21
C MET A 63 -5.11 -17.62 0.32
N SER A 64 -4.49 -16.83 -0.55
CA SER A 64 -5.17 -16.11 -1.61
C SER A 64 -4.55 -16.41 -2.97
N GLN A 65 -5.41 -16.70 -3.94
CA GLN A 65 -5.00 -16.92 -5.32
C GLN A 65 -4.91 -15.62 -6.14
N LYS A 66 -5.44 -14.51 -5.62
CA LYS A 66 -5.59 -13.24 -6.34
C LYS A 66 -4.97 -12.05 -5.60
N GLY A 67 -4.03 -12.29 -4.68
CA GLY A 67 -3.45 -11.23 -3.84
C GLY A 67 -4.34 -10.81 -2.67
N VAL A 68 -4.09 -9.62 -2.11
CA VAL A 68 -4.83 -9.09 -0.96
C VAL A 68 -6.07 -8.35 -1.45
N SER A 69 -7.24 -8.64 -0.87
CA SER A 69 -8.48 -7.98 -1.24
C SER A 69 -9.34 -7.58 -0.03
N TYR A 70 -10.03 -6.45 -0.18
CA TYR A 70 -10.87 -5.81 0.82
C TYR A 70 -12.29 -5.59 0.26
N LYS A 71 -13.32 -6.00 1.01
CA LYS A 71 -14.72 -5.73 0.68
C LYS A 71 -15.23 -4.55 1.51
N THR A 72 -14.82 -3.35 1.13
CA THR A 72 -14.88 -2.13 1.97
C THR A 72 -15.33 -0.87 1.21
N ILE A 73 -15.39 -0.91 -0.13
CA ILE A 73 -15.82 0.20 -0.98
C ILE A 73 -16.94 -0.22 -1.93
N CYS A 74 -17.82 0.71 -2.32
CA CYS A 74 -18.91 0.41 -3.26
C CYS A 74 -18.38 0.24 -4.69
N SER A 75 -19.18 -0.40 -5.55
CA SER A 75 -18.82 -0.63 -6.97
C SER A 75 -18.52 0.65 -7.73
N ASP A 76 -19.26 1.74 -7.44
CA ASP A 76 -19.09 3.01 -8.16
C ASP A 76 -17.71 3.61 -7.89
N CYS A 77 -17.28 3.63 -6.62
CA CYS A 77 -15.96 4.12 -6.24
C CYS A 77 -14.85 3.21 -6.75
N ASN A 78 -15.03 1.89 -6.65
CA ASN A 78 -14.06 0.90 -7.13
C ASN A 78 -13.83 1.04 -8.65
N ASN A 79 -14.90 1.05 -9.44
CA ASN A 79 -14.83 1.24 -10.89
C ASN A 79 -14.21 2.60 -11.26
N LYS A 80 -14.49 3.65 -10.48
CA LYS A 80 -13.92 4.98 -10.71
C LYS A 80 -12.41 5.02 -10.45
N LEU A 81 -11.91 4.36 -9.41
CA LEU A 81 -10.48 4.21 -9.16
C LEU A 81 -9.81 3.47 -10.33
N GLY A 82 -10.35 2.30 -10.68
CA GLY A 82 -9.87 1.47 -11.78
C GLY A 82 -9.76 2.21 -13.11
N ASN A 83 -10.84 2.88 -13.51
CA ASN A 83 -10.92 3.56 -14.80
C ASN A 83 -10.08 4.84 -14.87
N ARG A 84 -9.87 5.54 -13.75
CA ARG A 84 -9.23 6.86 -13.76
C ARG A 84 -7.76 6.83 -13.37
N TYR A 85 -7.36 5.95 -12.45
CA TYR A 85 -6.09 6.09 -11.75
C TYR A 85 -5.25 4.80 -11.77
N ASP A 86 -5.87 3.63 -11.62
CA ASP A 86 -5.10 2.38 -11.40
C ASP A 86 -4.25 1.98 -12.61
N TRP A 87 -4.67 2.35 -13.82
CA TRP A 87 -3.88 2.13 -15.03
C TRP A 87 -2.53 2.87 -14.96
N ALA A 88 -2.46 4.05 -14.35
CA ALA A 88 -1.23 4.84 -14.24
C ALA A 88 -0.26 4.20 -13.25
N LEU A 89 -0.77 3.69 -12.12
CA LEU A 89 0.03 2.94 -11.17
C LEU A 89 0.53 1.62 -11.76
N GLY A 90 -0.30 0.94 -12.54
CA GLY A 90 0.07 -0.27 -13.28
C GLY A 90 1.19 -0.03 -14.29
N ASP A 91 1.03 0.99 -15.16
CA ASP A 91 2.05 1.39 -16.15
C ASP A 91 3.38 1.77 -15.49
N PHE A 92 3.32 2.59 -14.42
CA PHE A 92 4.50 2.98 -13.67
C PHE A 92 5.22 1.78 -13.04
N SER A 93 4.47 0.86 -12.43
CA SER A 93 5.01 -0.35 -11.81
C SER A 93 5.68 -1.26 -12.85
N GLN A 94 5.06 -1.45 -14.03
CA GLN A 94 5.62 -2.25 -15.12
C GLN A 94 6.90 -1.63 -15.69
N LYS A 95 6.94 -0.30 -15.84
CA LYS A 95 8.16 0.41 -16.24
C LYS A 95 9.29 0.14 -15.26
N ILE A 96 9.07 0.33 -13.96
CA ILE A 96 10.08 0.06 -12.93
C ILE A 96 10.51 -1.42 -12.94
N GLU A 97 9.56 -2.36 -13.05
CA GLU A 97 9.85 -3.79 -13.15
C GLU A 97 10.78 -4.10 -14.34
N SER A 98 10.55 -3.48 -15.50
CA SER A 98 11.38 -3.70 -16.69
C SER A 98 12.83 -3.25 -16.48
N PHE A 99 13.07 -2.18 -15.73
CA PHE A 99 14.41 -1.73 -15.38
C PHE A 99 15.06 -2.71 -14.40
N ILE A 100 14.38 -3.07 -13.30
CA ILE A 100 14.93 -3.96 -12.27
C ILE A 100 15.21 -5.37 -12.81
N GLY A 101 14.36 -5.86 -13.72
CA GLY A 101 14.52 -7.16 -14.37
C GLY A 101 15.57 -7.20 -15.49
N SER A 102 16.11 -6.05 -15.90
CA SER A 102 17.07 -6.00 -17.00
C SER A 102 18.43 -6.58 -16.58
N SER A 103 19.10 -7.28 -17.50
CA SER A 103 20.43 -7.87 -17.28
C SER A 103 21.58 -6.89 -17.52
N VAL A 104 21.30 -5.60 -17.63
CA VAL A 104 22.27 -4.54 -17.93
C VAL A 104 22.73 -3.87 -16.63
N ILE A 105 23.93 -3.30 -16.61
CA ILE A 105 24.38 -2.46 -15.50
C ILE A 105 23.46 -1.24 -15.42
N LEU A 106 22.60 -1.21 -14.41
CA LEU A 106 21.70 -0.10 -14.17
C LEU A 106 22.45 1.10 -13.55
N PRO A 107 22.09 2.34 -13.91
CA PRO A 107 22.56 3.53 -13.21
C PRO A 107 22.06 3.55 -11.75
N ASP A 108 22.62 4.44 -10.92
CA ASP A 108 22.15 4.59 -9.54
C ASP A 108 20.74 5.18 -9.45
N SER A 109 20.33 5.95 -10.46
CA SER A 109 18.99 6.50 -10.62
C SER A 109 18.64 6.69 -12.09
N PHE A 110 17.34 6.81 -12.38
CA PHE A 110 16.81 7.06 -13.73
C PHE A 110 15.50 7.87 -13.66
N GLU A 111 15.10 8.48 -14.77
CA GLU A 111 13.81 9.16 -14.88
C GLU A 111 12.77 8.30 -15.59
N VAL A 112 11.53 8.35 -15.11
CA VAL A 112 10.38 7.69 -15.72
C VAL A 112 9.32 8.72 -16.03
N GLU A 113 8.97 8.86 -17.30
CA GLU A 113 7.77 9.61 -17.71
C GLU A 113 6.52 8.81 -17.30
N CYS A 114 5.69 9.38 -16.43
CA CYS A 114 4.44 8.79 -15.97
C CYS A 114 3.41 9.86 -15.57
N TYR A 115 2.30 9.44 -14.94
CA TYR A 115 1.21 10.31 -14.51
C TYR A 115 1.18 10.39 -12.97
N PRO A 116 2.05 11.20 -12.34
CA PRO A 116 2.24 11.17 -10.88
C PRO A 116 0.96 11.42 -10.10
N ASN A 117 0.14 12.38 -10.51
CA ASN A 117 -1.07 12.71 -9.77
C ASN A 117 -2.11 11.56 -9.83
N ALA A 118 -2.24 10.87 -10.97
CA ALA A 118 -3.05 9.65 -11.06
C ALA A 118 -2.48 8.52 -10.19
N ILE A 119 -1.16 8.32 -10.17
CA ILE A 119 -0.48 7.35 -9.29
C ILE A 119 -0.82 7.64 -7.82
N MET A 120 -0.67 8.88 -7.38
CA MET A 120 -0.98 9.31 -6.02
C MET A 120 -2.44 9.03 -5.66
N ARG A 121 -3.39 9.37 -6.54
CA ARG A 121 -4.82 9.11 -6.31
C ARG A 121 -5.16 7.62 -6.26
N SER A 122 -4.51 6.79 -7.07
CA SER A 122 -4.65 5.32 -6.98
C SER A 122 -4.18 4.82 -5.60
N VAL A 123 -2.97 5.22 -5.17
CA VAL A 123 -2.41 4.84 -3.86
C VAL A 123 -3.31 5.27 -2.71
N LEU A 124 -3.77 6.53 -2.70
CA LEU A 124 -4.65 7.07 -1.67
C LEU A 124 -6.04 6.41 -1.69
N GLY A 125 -6.58 6.11 -2.87
CA GLY A 125 -7.85 5.39 -3.02
C GLY A 125 -7.80 3.98 -2.42
N HIS A 126 -6.74 3.23 -2.70
CA HIS A 126 -6.54 1.91 -2.12
C HIS A 126 -6.17 1.95 -0.63
N LEU A 127 -5.52 3.02 -0.17
CA LEU A 127 -5.32 3.25 1.26
C LEU A 127 -6.67 3.38 2.00
N LEU A 128 -7.63 4.11 1.43
CA LEU A 128 -9.00 4.19 1.97
C LEU A 128 -9.70 2.82 1.94
N ALA A 129 -9.48 2.02 0.90
CA ALA A 129 -10.07 0.68 0.79
C ALA A 129 -9.47 -0.33 1.79
N ALA A 130 -8.21 -0.18 2.18
CA ALA A 130 -7.48 -1.12 3.04
C ALA A 130 -7.84 -1.03 4.54
N LYS A 131 -9.13 -1.00 4.88
CA LYS A 131 -9.64 -0.90 6.26
C LYS A 131 -11.04 -1.47 6.42
N THR A 132 -11.27 -2.29 7.44
CA THR A 132 -12.56 -2.97 7.69
C THR A 132 -13.47 -2.24 8.69
N GLN A 133 -12.96 -1.18 9.32
CA GLN A 133 -13.71 -0.36 10.28
C GLN A 133 -14.17 0.95 9.65
N THR A 134 -15.40 1.36 9.96
CA THR A 134 -15.84 2.75 9.74
C THR A 134 -15.44 3.57 10.96
N ASP A 135 -14.54 4.52 10.76
CA ASP A 135 -14.12 5.47 11.78
C ASP A 135 -13.76 6.82 11.15
N GLU A 136 -13.49 7.79 12.02
CA GLU A 136 -13.09 9.14 11.64
C GLU A 136 -11.58 9.27 11.84
N VAL A 137 -10.82 8.93 10.80
CA VAL A 137 -9.38 9.23 10.73
C VAL A 137 -9.18 10.56 9.99
N VAL A 138 -8.34 11.42 10.55
CA VAL A 138 -8.00 12.74 10.01
C VAL A 138 -7.52 12.63 8.56
N VAL A 139 -6.53 11.77 8.31
CA VAL A 139 -5.98 11.54 6.97
C VAL A 139 -7.06 11.12 5.97
N ASP A 140 -7.94 10.18 6.34
CA ASP A 140 -9.01 9.71 5.45
C ASP A 140 -9.96 10.86 5.07
N THR A 141 -10.26 11.74 6.02
CA THR A 141 -11.13 12.90 5.80
C THR A 141 -10.51 13.90 4.84
N ILE A 142 -9.20 14.11 4.95
CA ILE A 142 -8.43 15.03 4.10
C ILE A 142 -8.33 14.52 2.65
N ILE A 143 -8.11 13.21 2.46
CA ILE A 143 -7.86 12.66 1.11
C ILE A 143 -9.14 12.31 0.32
N ARG A 144 -10.27 12.03 0.98
CA ARG A 144 -11.52 11.66 0.27
C ARG A 144 -11.96 12.68 -0.81
N PRO A 145 -11.95 14.00 -0.56
CA PRO A 145 -12.40 14.98 -1.55
C PRO A 145 -11.65 14.90 -2.87
N CYS A 146 -10.32 14.80 -2.86
CA CYS A 146 -9.54 14.69 -4.09
C CYS A 146 -9.76 13.34 -4.80
N ILE A 147 -10.03 12.25 -4.08
CA ILE A 147 -10.39 10.99 -4.75
C ILE A 147 -11.75 11.09 -5.46
N LEU A 148 -12.71 11.77 -4.84
CA LEU A 148 -14.06 11.94 -5.38
C LEU A 148 -14.13 12.99 -6.50
N ASP A 149 -13.31 14.04 -6.44
CA ASP A 149 -13.29 15.11 -7.43
C ASP A 149 -11.87 15.32 -7.99
N PRO A 150 -11.61 14.94 -9.26
CA PRO A 150 -10.30 15.12 -9.89
C PRO A 150 -9.88 16.59 -10.05
N SER A 151 -10.83 17.53 -10.01
CA SER A 151 -10.52 18.96 -10.12
C SER A 151 -9.91 19.52 -8.84
N LEU A 152 -10.11 18.84 -7.70
CA LEU A 152 -9.48 19.21 -6.44
C LEU A 152 -8.05 18.68 -6.40
N PRO A 153 -7.07 19.51 -6.00
CA PRO A 153 -5.70 19.06 -5.82
C PRO A 153 -5.58 18.10 -4.65
N ILE A 154 -4.47 17.38 -4.59
CA ILE A 154 -4.11 16.64 -3.38
C ILE A 154 -3.66 17.68 -2.34
N PRO A 155 -4.16 17.65 -1.09
CA PRO A 155 -3.80 18.63 -0.08
C PRO A 155 -2.30 18.65 0.23
N ASP A 156 -1.72 19.83 0.39
CA ASP A 156 -0.26 20.02 0.60
C ASP A 156 0.24 19.48 1.95
N GLU A 157 -0.67 19.18 2.87
CA GLU A 157 -0.39 18.52 4.14
C GLU A 157 -0.25 16.99 4.02
N ILE A 158 -0.58 16.41 2.86
CA ILE A 158 -0.41 14.99 2.58
C ILE A 158 0.85 14.80 1.77
N HIS A 159 1.80 14.04 2.31
CA HIS A 159 3.05 13.75 1.63
C HIS A 159 3.13 12.28 1.25
N ILE A 160 3.49 12.01 0.00
CA ILE A 160 3.61 10.64 -0.53
C ILE A 160 5.04 10.39 -0.97
N PHE A 161 5.77 9.69 -0.12
CA PHE A 161 7.11 9.23 -0.42
C PHE A 161 7.08 7.87 -1.12
N TYR A 162 8.09 7.62 -1.95
CA TYR A 162 8.21 6.36 -2.66
C TYR A 162 9.66 5.89 -2.75
N TRP A 163 9.84 4.57 -2.92
CA TRP A 163 11.14 3.96 -3.19
C TRP A 163 10.98 2.62 -3.89
N VAL A 164 12.05 2.21 -4.57
CA VAL A 164 12.13 0.88 -5.20
C VAL A 164 12.05 -0.21 -4.14
N TYR A 165 11.13 -1.15 -4.36
CA TYR A 165 10.82 -2.26 -3.48
C TYR A 165 10.90 -3.58 -4.26
N PRO A 166 12.11 -4.15 -4.44
CA PRO A 166 12.34 -5.30 -5.31
C PRO A 166 12.01 -6.62 -4.59
N TYR A 167 10.92 -6.66 -3.83
CA TYR A 167 10.49 -7.82 -3.06
C TYR A 167 9.07 -8.21 -3.41
N GLU A 168 8.85 -9.52 -3.51
CA GLU A 168 7.54 -10.09 -3.85
C GLU A 168 6.55 -10.11 -2.67
N THR A 169 6.91 -9.50 -1.54
CA THR A 169 6.05 -9.42 -0.36
C THR A 169 5.15 -8.18 -0.45
N ILE A 170 3.93 -8.29 0.06
CA ILE A 170 3.01 -7.15 0.18
C ILE A 170 2.95 -6.76 1.65
N SER A 171 3.16 -5.50 1.97
CA SER A 171 3.02 -4.97 3.34
C SER A 171 2.11 -3.75 3.30
N ILE A 172 0.97 -3.84 3.99
CA ILE A 172 0.02 -2.74 4.14
C ILE A 172 -0.09 -2.45 5.63
N LEU A 173 0.29 -1.24 6.03
CA LEU A 173 0.23 -0.80 7.43
C LEU A 173 -0.49 0.54 7.48
N ARG A 174 -1.51 0.61 8.32
CA ARG A 174 -2.38 1.77 8.44
C ARG A 174 -2.33 2.37 9.83
N ASP A 175 -2.48 3.69 9.86
CA ASP A 175 -2.69 4.50 11.06
C ASP A 175 -1.65 4.22 12.17
N PHE A 176 -0.37 4.30 11.80
CA PHE A 176 0.75 4.07 12.71
C PHE A 176 1.57 5.34 12.91
N ALA A 177 2.17 5.45 14.09
CA ALA A 177 3.14 6.50 14.41
C ALA A 177 4.52 5.90 14.65
N MET A 178 5.54 6.60 14.18
CA MET A 178 6.94 6.31 14.43
C MET A 178 7.71 7.63 14.56
N PRO A 179 8.96 7.63 15.06
CA PRO A 179 9.82 8.80 15.00
C PRO A 179 9.83 9.45 13.62
N ALA A 180 9.67 10.77 13.56
CA ALA A 180 9.76 11.55 12.31
C ALA A 180 11.19 11.54 11.73
N VAL A 181 12.18 11.29 12.60
CA VAL A 181 13.57 11.03 12.26
C VAL A 181 14.01 9.81 13.06
N ARG A 182 14.55 8.79 12.39
CA ARG A 182 14.98 7.56 13.09
C ARG A 182 16.07 7.88 14.11
N GLY A 183 15.99 7.25 15.27
CA GLY A 183 16.85 7.52 16.43
C GLY A 183 16.48 8.78 17.22
N ASN A 184 15.49 9.56 16.79
CA ASN A 184 15.07 10.78 17.47
C ASN A 184 13.61 10.69 17.97
N LEU A 185 13.45 10.47 19.28
CA LEU A 185 12.14 10.31 19.92
C LEU A 185 11.42 11.64 20.22
N GLN A 186 12.02 12.80 19.93
CA GLN A 186 11.42 14.11 20.24
C GLN A 186 10.25 14.46 19.33
N THR A 187 10.26 13.93 18.11
CA THR A 187 9.24 14.20 17.09
C THR A 187 8.74 12.89 16.52
N SER A 188 7.42 12.71 16.47
CA SER A 188 6.78 11.57 15.82
C SER A 188 5.97 12.05 14.63
N GLY A 189 5.89 11.21 13.61
CA GLY A 189 5.00 11.41 12.47
C GLY A 189 3.85 10.40 12.50
N PHE A 190 2.79 10.70 11.76
CA PHE A 190 1.73 9.75 11.48
C PHE A 190 1.83 9.25 10.05
N PHE A 191 1.80 7.94 9.88
CA PHE A 191 2.17 7.25 8.66
C PHE A 191 1.12 6.22 8.25
N ASN A 192 1.06 5.99 6.95
CA ASN A 192 0.42 4.87 6.31
C ASN A 192 1.37 4.32 5.24
N MET A 193 1.27 3.04 4.93
CA MET A 193 2.22 2.38 4.05
C MET A 193 1.55 1.32 3.19
N ILE A 194 1.92 1.30 1.92
CA ILE A 194 1.58 0.25 0.96
C ILE A 194 2.87 -0.13 0.23
N LYS A 195 3.33 -1.36 0.41
CA LYS A 195 4.50 -1.93 -0.29
C LYS A 195 4.09 -3.12 -1.10
N PHE A 196 4.54 -3.17 -2.34
CA PHE A 196 4.36 -4.32 -3.24
C PHE A 196 5.44 -4.28 -4.31
N TYR A 197 5.65 -5.38 -5.02
CA TYR A 197 6.62 -5.38 -6.09
C TYR A 197 6.15 -4.49 -7.28
N PRO A 198 6.98 -3.59 -7.83
CA PRO A 198 8.37 -3.28 -7.49
C PRO A 198 8.55 -1.95 -6.72
N ILE A 199 7.49 -1.38 -6.15
CA ILE A 199 7.48 -0.02 -5.59
C ILE A 199 6.75 0.03 -4.24
N ALA A 200 7.28 0.81 -3.33
CA ALA A 200 6.67 1.08 -2.03
C ALA A 200 6.30 2.55 -1.89
N PHE A 201 5.22 2.80 -1.13
CA PHE A 201 4.71 4.12 -0.80
C PHE A 201 4.56 4.28 0.70
N LEU A 202 4.97 5.46 1.20
CA LEU A 202 4.78 5.90 2.57
C LEU A 202 4.04 7.24 2.54
N ILE A 203 2.85 7.26 3.11
CA ILE A 203 1.95 8.41 3.14
C ILE A 203 1.99 9.02 4.53
N THR A 204 2.14 10.33 4.63
CA THR A 204 2.22 11.05 5.91
C THR A 204 1.33 12.27 5.92
N HIS A 205 1.04 12.75 7.13
CA HIS A 205 0.32 14.00 7.36
C HIS A 205 1.21 14.98 8.10
N GLN A 206 1.40 16.18 7.53
CA GLN A 206 2.21 17.27 8.09
C GLN A 206 3.69 16.90 8.33
N LEU A 207 4.23 15.98 7.53
CA LEU A 207 5.64 15.60 7.55
C LEU A 207 6.24 15.63 6.13
N PRO A 208 6.79 16.78 5.69
CA PRO A 208 7.19 17.00 4.30
C PRO A 208 8.46 16.25 3.87
N SER A 209 9.18 15.64 4.81
CA SER A 209 10.37 14.86 4.51
C SER A 209 10.51 13.71 5.47
N TYR A 210 10.93 12.55 4.97
CA TYR A 210 11.26 11.39 5.79
C TYR A 210 12.45 10.63 5.19
N GLU A 211 13.53 10.48 5.95
CA GLU A 211 14.68 9.61 5.62
C GLU A 211 15.25 9.81 4.19
N LYS A 212 15.24 11.08 3.73
CA LYS A 212 15.69 11.52 2.39
C LYS A 212 14.97 10.81 1.22
N LEU A 213 13.77 10.29 1.45
CA LEU A 213 12.96 9.73 0.38
C LEU A 213 12.53 10.81 -0.62
N LEU A 214 12.44 10.41 -1.89
CA LEU A 214 11.79 11.22 -2.92
C LEU A 214 10.29 11.31 -2.63
N SER A 215 9.71 12.48 -2.90
CA SER A 215 8.31 12.79 -2.65
C SER A 215 7.58 13.16 -3.95
N LEU A 216 6.28 12.87 -4.00
CA LEU A 216 5.40 13.21 -5.12
C LEU A 216 4.72 14.58 -4.96
N ASP A 217 4.93 15.29 -3.87
CA ASP A 217 4.16 16.49 -3.47
C ASP A 217 4.22 17.62 -4.51
N LYS A 218 5.32 17.72 -5.26
CA LYS A 218 5.45 18.69 -6.37
C LYS A 218 4.40 18.50 -7.48
N PHE A 219 3.68 17.39 -7.48
CA PHE A 219 2.64 17.05 -8.44
C PHE A 219 1.22 17.13 -7.87
N ASN A 220 1.04 17.66 -6.64
CA ASN A 220 -0.27 17.81 -5.99
C ASN A 220 -1.30 18.55 -6.86
N GLN A 221 -0.83 19.59 -7.54
CA GLN A 221 -1.63 20.49 -8.38
C GLN A 221 -1.67 20.05 -9.85
N LEU A 222 -0.87 19.05 -10.24
CA LEU A 222 -0.84 18.57 -11.62
C LEU A 222 -2.16 17.87 -11.96
N PRO A 223 -2.82 18.18 -13.09
CA PRO A 223 -3.98 17.41 -13.52
C PRO A 223 -3.68 15.91 -13.60
N SER A 224 -4.63 15.06 -13.22
CA SER A 224 -4.40 13.60 -13.18
C SER A 224 -4.08 12.98 -14.54
N GLY A 225 -4.45 13.65 -15.63
CA GLY A 225 -4.17 13.22 -17.00
C GLY A 225 -2.83 13.69 -17.56
N ASP A 226 -2.07 14.49 -16.82
CA ASP A 226 -0.83 15.08 -17.31
C ASP A 226 0.38 14.23 -16.92
N LYS A 227 1.39 14.27 -17.79
CA LYS A 227 2.63 13.53 -17.62
C LYS A 227 3.71 14.38 -16.97
N ALA A 228 4.58 13.74 -16.21
CA ALA A 228 5.84 14.33 -15.76
C ALA A 228 6.90 13.23 -15.57
N ASN A 229 8.17 13.66 -15.47
CA ASN A 229 9.28 12.79 -15.14
C ASN A 229 9.42 12.63 -13.62
N LEU A 230 9.47 11.38 -13.17
CA LEU A 230 9.77 11.01 -11.80
C LEU A 230 11.18 10.44 -11.75
N GLN A 231 12.00 10.96 -10.86
CA GLN A 231 13.28 10.36 -10.53
C GLN A 231 13.05 9.08 -9.72
N ILE A 232 13.75 8.01 -10.08
CA ILE A 232 13.74 6.73 -9.38
C ILE A 232 15.16 6.43 -8.96
N ASP A 233 15.37 6.30 -7.65
CA ASP A 233 16.66 5.87 -7.10
C ASP A 233 16.65 4.34 -6.94
N LEU A 234 17.59 3.67 -7.60
CA LEU A 234 17.81 2.22 -7.49
C LEU A 234 18.68 1.85 -6.30
N ARG A 235 19.38 2.83 -5.71
CA ARG A 235 20.28 2.63 -4.57
C ARG A 235 20.18 3.77 -3.55
N PRO A 236 20.31 3.46 -2.24
CA PRO A 236 20.42 2.12 -1.67
C PRO A 236 19.08 1.37 -1.64
N ILE A 237 19.12 0.05 -1.87
CA ILE A 237 17.93 -0.80 -1.71
C ILE A 237 17.68 -1.00 -0.22
N LYS A 238 16.51 -0.55 0.24
CA LYS A 238 16.08 -0.72 1.63
C LYS A 238 15.60 -2.15 1.87
N ARG A 239 15.74 -2.66 3.09
CA ARG A 239 15.25 -3.99 3.47
C ARG A 239 13.74 -4.12 3.23
N SER A 240 13.26 -5.34 2.99
CA SER A 240 11.83 -5.61 2.78
C SER A 240 10.95 -5.20 3.97
N THR A 241 11.52 -5.18 5.18
CA THR A 241 10.87 -4.80 6.45
C THR A 241 11.06 -3.33 6.83
N TRP A 242 11.72 -2.53 6.00
CA TRP A 242 11.85 -1.10 6.24
C TRP A 242 10.59 -0.35 5.76
N PRO A 243 10.10 0.69 6.49
CA PRO A 243 10.63 1.25 7.74
C PRO A 243 10.05 0.60 9.01
N GLU A 244 9.15 -0.38 8.90
CA GLU A 244 8.42 -0.95 10.03
C GLU A 244 9.26 -1.84 10.97
N GLU A 245 10.51 -2.13 10.61
CA GLU A 245 11.42 -2.88 11.46
C GLU A 245 11.81 -2.09 12.72
N CYS A 246 11.66 -2.76 13.87
CA CYS A 246 12.06 -2.31 15.20
C CYS A 246 13.13 -3.24 15.77
N LEU A 247 14.16 -3.57 14.97
CA LEU A 247 15.25 -4.49 15.37
C LEU A 247 16.39 -3.80 16.17
N GLY A 248 16.21 -2.55 16.57
CA GLY A 248 17.17 -1.76 17.34
C GLY A 248 16.51 -0.58 18.06
N GLU A 249 17.31 0.28 18.69
CA GLU A 249 16.82 1.42 19.50
C GLU A 249 16.38 2.63 18.66
N GLU A 250 16.61 2.59 17.35
CA GLU A 250 16.37 3.71 16.44
C GLU A 250 14.90 3.90 16.07
N ASN A 251 14.04 2.91 16.32
CA ASN A 251 12.66 2.96 15.85
C ASN A 251 11.71 2.26 16.80
N PHE A 252 10.51 2.82 16.89
CA PHE A 252 9.38 2.17 17.53
C PHE A 252 8.13 2.42 16.70
N LEU A 253 7.13 1.55 16.86
CA LEU A 253 5.84 1.68 16.20
C LEU A 253 4.74 1.77 17.26
N LEU A 254 4.02 2.88 17.24
CA LEU A 254 2.72 3.01 17.89
C LEU A 254 1.65 2.71 16.85
N VAL A 255 0.80 1.73 17.14
CA VAL A 255 -0.21 1.26 16.20
C VAL A 255 -1.61 1.37 16.82
N GLY A 256 -2.54 1.97 16.09
CA GLY A 256 -3.93 2.10 16.51
C GLY A 256 -4.77 0.85 16.23
N ARG A 257 -6.10 0.95 16.43
CA ARG A 257 -7.04 -0.15 16.17
C ARG A 257 -7.03 -0.64 14.72
N ALA A 258 -6.74 0.26 13.76
CA ALA A 258 -6.67 -0.07 12.33
C ALA A 258 -5.49 -0.99 11.98
N ALA A 259 -4.52 -1.16 12.88
CA ALA A 259 -3.45 -2.15 12.72
C ALA A 259 -3.96 -3.59 12.61
N ASN A 260 -5.18 -3.86 13.10
CA ASN A 260 -5.86 -5.15 12.93
C ASN A 260 -6.17 -5.50 11.47
N ASP A 261 -6.22 -4.50 10.60
CA ASP A 261 -6.42 -4.66 9.16
C ASP A 261 -5.09 -4.60 8.39
N SER A 262 -3.96 -4.38 9.09
CA SER A 262 -2.65 -4.36 8.45
C SER A 262 -2.23 -5.76 8.01
N VAL A 263 -1.69 -5.84 6.80
CA VAL A 263 -1.42 -7.08 6.09
C VAL A 263 0.06 -7.24 5.82
N TYR A 264 0.54 -8.46 6.01
CA TYR A 264 1.77 -8.94 5.42
C TYR A 264 1.48 -10.19 4.59
N ALA A 265 1.78 -10.13 3.30
CA ALA A 265 1.56 -11.23 2.38
C ALA A 265 2.88 -11.67 1.73
N VAL A 266 3.12 -12.98 1.69
CA VAL A 266 4.31 -13.56 1.05
C VAL A 266 3.91 -14.49 -0.09
N PRO A 267 4.70 -14.61 -1.17
CA PRO A 267 4.45 -15.60 -2.19
C PRO A 267 4.49 -17.02 -1.62
N LYS A 268 3.62 -17.87 -2.12
CA LYS A 268 3.62 -19.29 -1.84
C LYS A 268 4.81 -19.92 -2.54
N LEU A 269 5.72 -20.51 -1.78
CA LEU A 269 6.73 -21.41 -2.31
C LEU A 269 6.02 -22.60 -2.97
N ASN A 270 6.18 -22.77 -4.28
CA ASN A 270 5.80 -24.00 -4.93
C ASN A 270 6.68 -25.12 -4.37
N LYS A 271 6.08 -26.13 -3.72
CA LYS A 271 6.82 -27.35 -3.37
C LYS A 271 7.40 -27.90 -4.65
N ILE A 272 8.73 -27.90 -4.76
CA ILE A 272 9.44 -28.66 -5.79
C ILE A 272 8.92 -30.09 -5.66
N LYS A 273 8.19 -30.56 -6.66
CA LYS A 273 7.87 -31.98 -6.76
C LYS A 273 9.21 -32.68 -7.00
N ASN A 274 9.80 -33.22 -5.94
CA ASN A 274 10.82 -34.24 -6.09
C ASN A 274 10.17 -35.39 -6.87
N ARG A 275 10.45 -35.45 -8.17
CA ARG A 275 10.20 -36.64 -8.97
C ARG A 275 11.27 -37.64 -8.53
N SER A 276 10.91 -38.48 -7.57
CA SER A 276 11.53 -39.80 -7.37
C SER A 276 11.05 -40.74 -8.47
#